data_AF-A0A0N0AKW2-F1
#
_entry.id   AF-A0A0N0AKW2-F1
#
_cell.length_a   1.000
_cell.length_b   1.000
_cell.length_c   1.000
_cell.angle_alpha   90.00
_cell.angle_beta   90.00
_cell.angle_gamma   90.00
#
_symmetry.space_group_name_H-M   'P 1'
#
loop_
_entity.id
_entity.type
_entity.pdbx_description
1 polymer ?
#
loop_
_entity_poly.entity_id
_entity_poly.type
_entity_poly.pdbx_seq_one_letter_code
_entity_poly.pdbx_strand_id
1 'polypeptide(L)'
;MRNDVWIRLHSGWSPQGGNRAVAWALWQPGYTAEPWPRDELRPAFTYYVCEDLPGGDRGIVARATATGVIRLAQVPSADTAYRLIADALFDADLAIPPEDWHAERYNQEKAKRPWPQMLTAWRVVTEPVGPHVLPELTAFPRTGWLRSSRISL
;
A
#
# COMPACT_ATOMS: atom_id res chain seq x y z
N MET A 1 6.69 -26.70 2.92
CA MET A 1 7.09 -25.28 2.86
C MET A 1 5.91 -24.49 3.40
N ARG A 2 6.09 -23.64 4.43
CA ARG A 2 5.00 -22.78 4.89
C ARG A 2 4.85 -21.68 3.84
N ASN A 3 3.65 -21.55 3.28
CA ASN A 3 3.32 -20.46 2.36
C ASN A 3 3.14 -19.21 3.20
N ASP A 4 4.23 -18.50 3.49
CA ASP A 4 4.16 -17.19 4.13
C ASP A 4 3.33 -16.25 3.27
N VAL A 5 2.40 -15.54 3.90
CA VAL A 5 1.56 -14.53 3.24
C VAL A 5 1.95 -13.14 3.69
N TRP A 6 1.79 -12.18 2.80
CA TRP A 6 1.94 -10.76 3.10
C TRP A 6 0.62 -10.17 3.54
N ILE A 7 0.70 -9.30 4.53
CA ILE A 7 -0.42 -8.54 5.06
C ILE A 7 -0.01 -7.08 5.07
N ARG A 8 -0.88 -6.20 4.57
CA ARG A 8 -0.68 -4.77 4.52
C ARG A 8 -1.70 -4.09 5.44
N LEU A 9 -1.23 -3.30 6.39
CA LEU A 9 -2.09 -2.40 7.13
C LEU A 9 -2.59 -1.29 6.20
N HIS A 10 -3.90 -1.02 6.24
CA HIS A 10 -4.60 0.01 5.48
C HIS A 10 -4.05 1.40 5.82
N SER A 11 -2.93 1.78 5.22
CA SER A 11 -2.20 3.02 5.48
C SER A 11 -1.54 3.51 4.20
N GLY A 12 -1.88 4.74 3.76
CA GLY A 12 -1.40 5.31 2.49
C GLY A 12 -2.05 4.71 1.23
N TRP A 13 -3.26 4.18 1.43
CA TRP A 13 -4.24 3.71 0.45
C TRP A 13 -5.26 4.71 -0.05
N SER A 14 -5.68 4.73 -1.31
CA SER A 14 -7.00 5.30 -1.63
C SER A 14 -7.86 4.24 -2.30
N PRO A 15 -8.85 3.65 -1.60
CA PRO A 15 -9.90 2.89 -2.27
C PRO A 15 -10.75 3.89 -3.06
N GLN A 16 -10.64 3.84 -4.39
CA GLN A 16 -11.39 4.67 -5.31
C GLN A 16 -12.01 3.71 -6.32
N GLY A 17 -13.33 3.57 -6.31
CA GLY A 17 -14.04 2.66 -7.21
C GLY A 17 -14.09 1.20 -6.72
N GLY A 18 -15.04 0.89 -5.84
CA GLY A 18 -15.43 -0.47 -5.50
C GLY A 18 -14.26 -1.37 -5.10
N ASN A 19 -13.96 -2.35 -5.95
CA ASN A 19 -12.95 -3.38 -5.71
C ASN A 19 -11.57 -3.04 -6.30
N ARG A 20 -11.25 -1.76 -6.47
CA ARG A 20 -9.97 -1.29 -7.03
C ARG A 20 -9.37 -0.21 -6.13
N ALA A 21 -8.05 -0.15 -6.10
CA ALA A 21 -7.32 0.86 -5.31
C ALA A 21 -5.93 1.13 -5.88
N VAL A 22 -5.38 2.29 -5.53
CA VAL A 22 -3.96 2.62 -5.67
C VAL A 22 -3.33 2.76 -4.30
N ALA A 23 -2.16 2.18 -4.13
CA ALA A 23 -1.35 2.26 -2.92
C ALA A 23 0.06 2.74 -3.27
N TRP A 24 0.69 3.43 -2.33
CA TRP A 24 2.03 3.96 -2.52
C TRP A 24 2.81 4.05 -1.22
N ALA A 25 4.13 4.15 -1.37
CA ALA A 25 5.05 4.42 -0.29
C ALA A 25 6.17 5.32 -0.76
N LEU A 26 6.47 6.32 0.07
CA LEU A 26 7.58 7.24 -0.06
C LEU A 26 8.56 7.02 1.10
N TRP A 27 9.85 6.96 0.81
CA TRP A 27 10.91 6.92 1.83
C TRP A 27 12.13 7.74 1.43
N GLN A 28 12.94 8.10 2.41
CA GLN A 28 14.18 8.84 2.18
C GLN A 28 15.19 7.95 1.43
N PRO A 29 16.01 8.52 0.53
CA PRO A 29 17.10 7.80 -0.10
C PRO A 29 18.01 7.15 0.95
N GLY A 30 18.45 5.91 0.68
CA GLY A 30 19.27 5.13 1.61
C GLY A 30 18.49 4.45 2.74
N TYR A 31 17.18 4.67 2.89
CA TYR A 31 16.37 3.94 3.87
C TYR A 31 16.09 2.50 3.41
N THR A 32 16.48 1.53 4.25
CA THR A 32 16.17 0.12 4.05
C THR A 32 14.88 -0.23 4.79
N ALA A 33 13.75 -0.23 4.07
CA ALA A 33 12.46 -0.68 4.60
C ALA A 33 12.46 -2.20 4.83
N GLU A 34 12.26 -2.63 6.07
CA GLU A 34 12.06 -4.04 6.42
C GLU A 34 10.97 -4.19 7.50
N PRO A 35 10.03 -5.14 7.35
CA PRO A 35 9.86 -6.02 6.18
C PRO A 35 9.23 -5.26 4.99
N TRP A 36 9.58 -5.66 3.77
CA TRP A 36 9.01 -5.12 2.53
C TRP A 36 9.07 -6.18 1.42
N PRO A 37 8.00 -6.40 0.63
CA PRO A 37 7.98 -7.38 -0.46
C PRO A 37 8.76 -6.89 -1.69
N ARG A 38 10.07 -6.66 -1.58
CA ARG A 38 10.88 -5.98 -2.62
C ARG A 38 10.80 -6.68 -3.98
N ASP A 39 11.16 -7.95 -4.01
CA ASP A 39 11.21 -8.72 -5.25
C ASP A 39 9.83 -9.29 -5.62
N GLU A 40 8.98 -9.46 -4.61
CA GLU A 40 7.66 -10.06 -4.73
C GLU A 40 6.61 -9.07 -5.25
N LEU A 41 6.73 -7.76 -4.95
CA LEU A 41 5.79 -6.73 -5.42
C LEU A 41 5.97 -6.46 -6.92
N ARG A 42 5.18 -7.18 -7.70
CA ARG A 42 5.08 -7.14 -9.17
C ARG A 42 3.64 -7.45 -9.59
N PRO A 43 3.24 -7.29 -10.86
CA PRO A 43 1.94 -7.75 -11.32
C PRO A 43 1.68 -9.21 -10.91
N ALA A 44 0.43 -9.51 -10.54
CA ALA A 44 -0.03 -10.75 -9.92
C ALA A 44 0.47 -11.04 -8.49
N PHE A 45 1.17 -10.12 -7.84
CA PHE A 45 1.47 -10.23 -6.41
C PHE A 45 0.20 -10.12 -5.57
N THR A 46 -0.03 -11.10 -4.69
CA THR A 46 -1.20 -11.16 -3.82
C THR A 46 -0.84 -10.93 -2.36
N TYR A 47 -1.65 -10.14 -1.65
CA TYR A 47 -1.50 -9.91 -0.22
C TYR A 47 -2.86 -9.69 0.45
N TYR A 48 -2.93 -9.81 1.77
CA TYR A 48 -4.12 -9.49 2.55
C TYR A 48 -4.11 -8.04 3.03
N VAL A 49 -5.27 -7.42 3.02
CA VAL A 49 -5.50 -6.07 3.53
C VAL A 49 -6.04 -6.18 4.94
N CYS A 50 -5.37 -5.51 5.87
CA CYS A 50 -5.78 -5.40 7.26
C CYS A 50 -6.27 -3.97 7.56
N GLU A 51 -7.43 -3.85 8.20
CA GLU A 51 -8.04 -2.58 8.58
C GLU A 51 -8.31 -2.53 10.08
N ASP A 52 -8.42 -1.32 10.62
CA ASP A 52 -8.97 -1.08 11.96
C ASP A 52 -10.49 -1.27 11.90
N LEU A 53 -11.05 -2.12 12.77
CA LEU A 53 -12.47 -2.47 12.83
C LEU A 53 -13.22 -1.61 13.84
N PRO A 54 -14.57 -1.48 13.70
CA PRO A 54 -15.41 -0.94 14.77
C PRO A 54 -15.24 -1.76 16.05
N GLY A 55 -14.69 -1.15 17.11
CA GLY A 55 -14.34 -1.84 18.36
C GLY A 55 -12.85 -1.78 18.71
N GLY A 56 -11.99 -1.31 17.81
CA GLY A 56 -10.57 -1.08 18.06
C GLY A 56 -9.66 -2.28 17.75
N ASP A 57 -10.24 -3.40 17.34
CA ASP A 57 -9.51 -4.55 16.80
C ASP A 57 -9.02 -4.28 15.37
N ARG A 58 -8.12 -5.14 14.90
CA ARG A 58 -7.70 -5.18 13.50
C ARG A 58 -8.08 -6.50 12.86
N GLY A 59 -8.55 -6.42 11.61
CA GLY A 59 -8.99 -7.59 10.86
C GLY A 59 -8.53 -7.57 9.41
N ILE A 60 -8.25 -8.75 8.87
CA ILE A 60 -8.09 -8.94 7.44
C ILE A 60 -9.47 -8.85 6.79
N VAL A 61 -9.67 -7.92 5.87
CA VAL A 61 -10.99 -7.68 5.24
C VAL A 61 -11.02 -8.08 3.77
N ALA A 62 -9.88 -8.00 3.08
CA ALA A 62 -9.78 -8.24 1.65
C ALA A 62 -8.48 -8.93 1.26
N ARG A 63 -8.51 -9.62 0.12
CA ARG A 63 -7.33 -10.04 -0.63
C ARG A 63 -7.11 -9.06 -1.76
N ALA A 64 -5.90 -8.53 -1.90
CA ALA A 64 -5.52 -7.61 -2.95
C ALA A 64 -4.55 -8.29 -3.92
N THR A 65 -4.75 -8.08 -5.22
CA THR A 65 -3.87 -8.55 -6.28
C THR A 65 -3.34 -7.35 -7.06
N ALA A 66 -2.02 -7.19 -7.12
CA ALA A 66 -1.39 -6.12 -7.88
C ALA A 66 -1.57 -6.31 -9.39
N THR A 67 -2.06 -5.29 -10.08
CA THR A 67 -2.25 -5.28 -11.54
C THR A 67 -1.24 -4.40 -12.27
N GLY A 68 -0.69 -3.40 -11.58
CA GLY A 68 0.37 -2.52 -12.09
C GLY A 68 1.29 -2.07 -10.95
N VAL A 69 2.59 -1.90 -11.22
CA VAL A 69 3.59 -1.59 -10.18
C VAL A 69 4.67 -0.65 -10.72
N ILE A 70 4.93 0.44 -9.99
CA ILE A 70 6.15 1.24 -10.05
C ILE A 70 7.09 0.69 -8.97
N ARG A 71 8.12 -0.06 -9.37
CA ARG A 71 8.96 -0.86 -8.44
C ARG A 71 9.79 -0.02 -7.47
N LEU A 72 10.55 0.94 -7.98
CA LEU A 72 11.30 1.90 -7.17
C LEU A 72 11.77 3.04 -8.08
N ALA A 73 11.34 4.26 -7.81
CA ALA A 73 11.71 5.44 -8.59
C ALA A 73 12.13 6.57 -7.66
N GLN A 74 13.23 7.26 -7.98
CA GLN A 74 13.58 8.49 -7.27
C GLN A 74 12.75 9.64 -7.85
N VAL A 75 12.08 10.37 -6.97
CA VAL A 75 11.18 11.48 -7.32
C VAL A 75 11.67 12.77 -6.63
N PRO A 76 11.77 13.90 -7.34
CA PRO A 76 12.30 15.16 -6.80
C PRO A 76 11.28 16.01 -6.05
N SER A 77 9.97 15.72 -6.17
CA SER A 77 8.91 16.47 -5.50
C SER A 77 7.63 15.65 -5.35
N ALA A 78 6.71 16.12 -4.50
CA ALA A 78 5.38 15.52 -4.33
C ALA A 78 4.61 15.50 -5.66
N ASP A 79 4.64 16.60 -6.41
CA ASP A 79 3.96 16.73 -7.70
C ASP A 79 4.53 15.77 -8.75
N THR A 80 5.83 15.48 -8.69
CA THR A 80 6.45 14.51 -9.59
C THR A 80 6.06 13.09 -9.20
N ALA A 81 5.95 12.80 -7.90
CA ALA A 81 5.44 11.53 -7.41
C ALA A 81 3.98 11.31 -7.85
N TYR A 82 3.12 12.32 -7.68
CA TYR A 82 1.74 12.27 -8.15
C TYR A 82 1.65 12.02 -9.65
N ARG A 83 2.33 12.82 -10.47
CA ARG A 83 2.31 12.66 -11.94
C ARG A 83 2.77 11.27 -12.37
N LEU A 84 3.85 10.77 -11.79
CA LEU A 84 4.34 9.43 -12.11
C LEU A 84 3.32 8.33 -11.78
N ILE A 85 2.59 8.46 -10.68
CA ILE A 85 1.51 7.52 -10.30
C ILE A 85 0.33 7.68 -11.24
N ALA A 86 -0.08 8.91 -11.53
CA ALA A 86 -1.21 9.19 -12.38
C ALA A 86 -1.00 8.64 -13.80
N ASP A 87 0.15 8.92 -14.39
CA ASP A 87 0.50 8.48 -15.74
C ASP A 87 0.58 6.95 -15.87
N ALA A 88 1.03 6.26 -14.81
CA ALA A 88 1.31 4.83 -14.87
C ALA A 88 0.18 3.94 -14.33
N LEU A 89 -0.61 4.41 -13.36
CA LEU A 89 -1.52 3.58 -12.58
C LEU A 89 -2.99 4.04 -12.64
N PHE A 90 -3.27 5.28 -13.04
CA PHE A 90 -4.65 5.75 -13.15
C PHE A 90 -5.30 5.35 -14.47
N ASP A 91 -6.63 5.32 -14.48
CA ASP A 91 -7.45 5.22 -15.68
C ASP A 91 -8.80 5.93 -15.49
N ALA A 92 -9.74 5.71 -16.41
CA ALA A 92 -11.07 6.31 -16.37
C ALA A 92 -11.88 5.94 -15.12
N ASP A 93 -11.60 4.79 -14.50
CA ASP A 93 -12.36 4.28 -13.35
C ASP A 93 -11.63 4.49 -12.01
N LEU A 94 -10.33 4.80 -12.05
CA LEU A 94 -9.46 4.90 -10.89
C LEU A 94 -8.49 6.07 -11.06
N ALA A 95 -8.90 7.25 -10.62
CA ALA A 95 -8.09 8.46 -10.60
C ALA A 95 -8.28 9.20 -9.27
N ILE A 96 -7.20 9.74 -8.72
CA ILE A 96 -7.23 10.58 -7.52
C ILE A 96 -6.98 12.02 -7.99
N PRO A 97 -7.90 12.97 -7.71
CA PRO A 97 -7.65 14.38 -7.98
C PRO A 97 -6.36 14.85 -7.28
N PRO A 98 -5.55 15.72 -7.91
CA PRO A 98 -4.31 16.20 -7.30
C PRO A 98 -4.54 16.79 -5.89
N GLU A 99 -5.60 17.57 -5.71
CA GLU A 99 -5.97 18.17 -4.44
C GLU A 99 -6.22 17.13 -3.34
N ASP A 100 -6.90 16.03 -3.66
CA ASP A 100 -7.19 14.95 -2.72
C ASP A 100 -5.92 14.18 -2.37
N TRP A 101 -5.06 13.95 -3.36
CA TRP A 101 -3.75 13.35 -3.13
C TRP A 101 -2.90 14.20 -2.17
N HIS A 102 -2.84 15.51 -2.40
CA HIS A 102 -2.08 16.42 -1.55
C HIS A 102 -2.73 16.66 -0.18
N ALA A 103 -4.04 16.49 -0.06
CA ALA A 103 -4.78 16.56 1.20
C ALA A 103 -4.60 15.31 2.08
N GLU A 104 -4.21 14.17 1.49
CA GLU A 104 -3.99 12.93 2.24
C GLU A 104 -2.88 13.11 3.31
N ARG A 105 -3.17 12.71 4.55
CA ARG A 105 -2.33 12.99 5.72
C ARG A 105 -0.91 12.44 5.56
N TYR A 106 -0.75 11.23 5.06
CA TYR A 106 0.56 10.63 4.81
C TYR A 106 1.36 11.45 3.79
N ASN A 107 0.74 11.92 2.70
CA ASN A 107 1.37 12.76 1.69
C ASN A 107 1.77 14.13 2.25
N GLN A 108 0.94 14.75 3.09
CA GLN A 108 1.31 15.98 3.81
C GLN A 108 2.53 15.77 4.72
N GLU A 109 2.58 14.65 5.46
CA GLU A 109 3.73 14.32 6.32
C GLU A 109 5.00 14.04 5.52
N LYS A 110 4.87 13.44 4.33
CA LYS A 110 6.00 13.19 3.43
C LYS A 110 6.49 14.46 2.74
N ALA A 111 5.59 15.39 2.39
CA ALA A 111 5.95 16.67 1.79
C ALA A 111 6.81 17.54 2.71
N LYS A 112 6.68 17.38 4.04
CA LYS A 112 7.52 18.06 5.05
C LYS A 112 8.96 17.51 5.13
N ARG A 113 9.27 16.39 4.47
CA ARG A 113 10.60 15.76 4.49
C ARG A 113 11.45 16.24 3.31
N PRO A 114 12.79 16.22 3.43
CA PRO A 114 13.67 16.57 2.32
C PRO A 114 13.40 15.71 1.08
N TRP A 115 13.58 16.34 -0.08
CA TRP A 115 13.55 15.71 -1.39
C TRP A 115 14.97 15.66 -1.97
N PRO A 116 15.31 14.69 -2.84
CA PRO A 116 14.44 13.68 -3.45
C PRO A 116 14.02 12.57 -2.47
N GLN A 117 12.93 11.87 -2.81
CA GLN A 117 12.48 10.67 -2.10
C GLN A 117 12.37 9.49 -3.06
N MET A 118 12.34 8.28 -2.53
CA MET A 118 12.10 7.07 -3.29
C MET A 118 10.62 6.72 -3.23
N LEU A 119 10.02 6.45 -4.37
CA LEU A 119 8.64 6.05 -4.56
C LEU A 119 8.54 4.59 -4.98
N THR A 120 7.64 3.86 -4.34
CA THR A 120 7.05 2.62 -4.87
C THR A 120 5.55 2.81 -4.86
N ALA A 121 4.87 2.42 -5.93
CA ALA A 121 3.41 2.51 -6.02
C ALA A 121 2.86 1.31 -6.78
N TRP A 122 1.64 0.91 -6.47
CA TRP A 122 1.00 -0.20 -7.13
C TRP A 122 -0.51 -0.03 -7.14
N ARG A 123 -1.10 -0.54 -8.23
CA ARG A 123 -2.54 -0.65 -8.42
C ARG A 123 -2.98 -2.05 -8.05
N VAL A 124 -4.12 -2.18 -7.39
CA VAL A 124 -4.71 -3.47 -7.02
C VAL A 124 -6.16 -3.61 -7.44
N VAL A 125 -6.56 -4.86 -7.63
CA VAL A 125 -7.94 -5.31 -7.53
C VAL A 125 -8.09 -6.05 -6.19
N THR A 126 -9.18 -5.80 -5.47
CA THR A 126 -9.49 -6.39 -4.18
C THR A 126 -10.67 -7.34 -4.26
N GLU A 127 -10.70 -8.32 -3.38
CA GLU A 127 -11.81 -9.25 -3.19
C GLU A 127 -12.07 -9.36 -1.68
N PRO A 128 -13.32 -9.22 -1.21
CA PRO A 128 -13.63 -9.35 0.20
C PRO A 128 -13.36 -10.79 0.66
N VAL A 129 -12.70 -10.94 1.81
CA VAL A 129 -12.44 -12.26 2.41
C VAL A 129 -12.81 -12.32 3.89
N GLY A 130 -12.96 -11.19 4.59
CA GLY A 130 -13.20 -11.16 6.04
C GLY A 130 -14.41 -10.34 6.48
N PRO A 131 -14.43 -9.82 7.73
CA PRO A 131 -13.28 -9.62 8.61
C PRO A 131 -12.78 -10.89 9.31
N HIS A 132 -11.47 -11.10 9.31
CA HIS A 132 -10.79 -12.11 10.13
C HIS A 132 -9.85 -11.44 11.14
N VAL A 133 -10.20 -11.55 12.42
CA VAL A 133 -9.39 -11.02 13.53
C VAL A 133 -8.40 -12.09 13.99
N LEU A 134 -7.13 -11.70 14.10
CA LEU A 134 -6.05 -12.58 14.55
C LEU A 134 -5.12 -11.82 15.50
N PRO A 135 -4.55 -12.48 16.53
CA PRO A 135 -3.70 -11.80 17.52
C PRO A 135 -2.52 -11.03 16.92
N GLU A 136 -1.97 -11.52 15.81
CA GLU A 136 -0.77 -10.97 15.15
C GLU A 136 -1.03 -9.62 14.46
N LEU A 137 -2.29 -9.27 14.19
CA LEU A 137 -2.68 -8.05 13.49
C LEU A 137 -2.58 -6.80 14.39
N THR A 138 -2.43 -6.99 15.70
CA THR A 138 -2.35 -5.90 16.68
C THR A 138 -1.10 -5.03 16.51
N ALA A 139 -0.01 -5.59 15.98
CA ALA A 139 1.26 -4.90 15.83
C ALA A 139 1.80 -5.00 14.39
N PHE A 140 1.93 -3.86 13.73
CA PHE A 140 2.56 -3.77 12.41
C PHE A 140 3.92 -3.07 12.52
N PRO A 141 4.94 -3.53 11.77
CA PRO A 141 6.16 -2.77 11.52
C PRO A 141 5.85 -1.39 10.93
N ARG A 142 6.80 -0.46 11.05
CA ARG A 142 6.68 0.91 10.49
C ARG A 142 6.46 0.92 8.97
N THR A 143 6.86 -0.13 8.28
CA THR A 143 6.63 -0.27 6.84
C THR A 143 5.15 -0.48 6.53
N GLY A 144 4.32 -0.89 7.50
CA GLY A 144 2.93 -1.28 7.30
C GLY A 144 2.76 -2.69 6.73
N TRP A 145 3.86 -3.42 6.50
CA TRP A 145 3.84 -4.81 6.03
C TRP A 145 4.12 -5.77 7.17
N LEU A 146 3.38 -6.88 7.19
CA LEU A 146 3.59 -8.02 8.06
C LEU A 146 3.70 -9.27 7.18
N ARG A 147 4.61 -10.18 7.54
CA ARG A 147 4.73 -11.51 6.92
C ARG A 147 4.33 -12.54 7.96
N SER A 148 3.37 -13.41 7.64
CA SER A 148 2.92 -14.46 8.56
C SER A 148 2.80 -15.80 7.87
N SER A 149 3.26 -16.85 8.55
CA SER A 149 3.17 -18.25 8.11
C SER A 149 1.90 -18.96 8.59
N ARG A 150 1.09 -18.27 9.40
CA ARG A 150 -0.06 -18.84 10.14
C ARG A 150 -1.40 -18.46 9.53
N ILE A 151 -1.40 -17.62 8.51
CA ILE A 151 -2.60 -17.14 7.83
C ILE A 151 -2.67 -17.85 6.48
N SER A 152 -3.50 -18.89 6.42
CA SER A 152 -3.91 -19.55 5.19
C SER A 152 -5.42 -19.36 5.04
N LEU A 153 -5.81 -18.22 4.47
CA LEU A 153 -7.21 -17.85 4.22
C LEU A 153 -7.61 -18.13 2.77
#